data_AF-K2FTM3-F1
#
_entry.id   AF-K2FTM3-F1
#
_cell.length_a   1.000
_cell.length_b   1.000
_cell.length_c   1.000
_cell.angle_alpha   90.00
_cell.angle_beta   90.00
_cell.angle_gamma   90.00
#
_symmetry.space_group_name_H-M   'P 1'
#
loop_
_entity.id
_entity.type
_entity.pdbx_description
1 polymer ?
#
loop_
_entity_poly.entity_id
_entity_poly.type
_entity_poly.pdbx_seq_one_letter_code
_entity_poly.pdbx_strand_id
1 'polypeptide(L)' 'MENKQSNRGLASADERTRREVAQKGGQAPHSKRGLQASDEETKRRVAQAGGRASHSGGRPSEK' A
#
# COMPACT_ATOMS: atom_id res chain seq x y z
N MET A 1 -3.99 -35.64 -9.28
CA MET A 1 -2.92 -34.68 -8.93
C MET A 1 -3.44 -33.83 -7.78
N GLU A 2 -3.07 -34.14 -6.55
CA GLU A 2 -3.56 -33.41 -5.38
C GLU A 2 -2.62 -32.23 -5.10
N ASN A 3 -2.98 -31.05 -5.60
CA ASN A 3 -2.31 -29.80 -5.22
C ASN A 3 -2.88 -29.34 -3.87
N LYS A 4 -2.54 -30.08 -2.80
CA LYS A 4 -2.77 -29.63 -1.42
C LYS A 4 -1.85 -28.44 -1.20
N GLN A 5 -2.44 -27.25 -1.23
CA GLN A 5 -1.82 -25.98 -0.86
C GLN A 5 -0.93 -26.25 0.36
N SER A 6 0.38 -26.29 0.12
CA SER A 6 1.34 -26.68 1.13
C SER A 6 1.54 -25.47 2.04
N ASN A 7 0.58 -25.22 2.92
CA ASN A 7 0.69 -24.18 3.93
C ASN A 7 1.99 -24.47 4.68
N ARG A 8 2.95 -23.58 4.52
CA ARG A 8 4.28 -23.63 5.14
C ARG A 8 4.59 -22.24 5.68
N GLY A 9 5.36 -22.18 6.75
CA GLY A 9 5.72 -20.92 7.40
C GLY A 9 4.51 -20.19 7.99
N LEU A 10 4.45 -18.86 7.82
CA LEU A 10 3.42 -18.01 8.43
C LEU A 10 2.00 -18.34 7.96
N ALA A 11 1.86 -18.93 6.77
CA ALA A 11 0.56 -19.36 6.24
C ALA A 11 -0.07 -20.50 7.08
N SER A 12 0.74 -21.28 7.81
CA SER A 12 0.28 -22.34 8.72
C SER A 12 0.12 -21.90 10.16
N ALA A 13 0.51 -20.66 10.48
CA ALA A 13 0.43 -20.15 11.84
C ALA A 13 -1.02 -19.85 12.22
N ASP A 14 -1.30 -19.94 13.52
CA ASP A 14 -2.61 -19.59 14.07
C ASP A 14 -2.95 -18.11 13.77
N GLU A 15 -4.24 -17.80 13.82
CA GLU A 15 -4.74 -16.47 13.46
C GLU A 15 -4.15 -15.36 14.34
N ARG A 16 -3.92 -15.63 15.62
CA ARG A 16 -3.32 -14.67 16.54
C ARG A 16 -1.88 -14.37 16.12
N THR A 17 -1.08 -15.39 15.86
CA THR A 17 0.31 -15.22 15.37
C THR A 17 0.35 -14.46 14.05
N ARG A 18 -0.52 -14.79 13.09
CA ARG A 18 -0.61 -14.04 11.81
C ARG A 18 -0.94 -12.57 12.03
N ARG A 19 -1.89 -12.28 12.92
CA ARG A 19 -2.31 -10.92 13.26
C ARG A 19 -1.20 -10.14 13.96
N GLU A 20 -0.50 -10.75 14.90
CA GLU A 20 0.64 -10.13 15.60
C GLU A 20 1.78 -9.79 14.63
N VAL A 21 2.12 -10.69 13.69
CA VAL A 21 3.16 -10.44 12.69
C VAL A 21 2.76 -9.31 11.74
N ALA A 22 1.51 -9.29 11.26
CA ALA A 22 1.00 -8.21 10.42
C ALA A 22 1.00 -6.86 11.16
N GLN A 23 0.60 -6.84 12.44
CA GLN A 23 0.64 -5.64 13.29
C GLN A 23 2.08 -5.14 13.50
N LYS A 24 3.03 -6.03 13.80
CA LYS A 24 4.44 -5.67 13.93
C LYS A 24 5.00 -5.10 12.61
N GLY A 25 4.65 -5.68 11.47
CA GLY A 25 4.99 -5.15 10.16
C GLY A 25 4.38 -3.77 9.88
N GLY A 26 3.16 -3.51 10.36
CA GLY A 26 2.50 -2.21 10.22
C GLY A 26 3.00 -1.11 11.19
N GLN A 27 3.46 -1.51 12.38
CA GLN A 27 3.97 -0.65 13.45
C GLN A 27 5.47 -0.39 13.36
N ALA A 28 6.20 -1.12 12.51
CA ALA A 28 7.62 -0.90 12.31
C ALA A 28 7.88 0.58 11.96
N PRO A 29 8.79 1.26 12.68
CA PRO A 29 9.07 2.67 12.44
C PRO A 29 9.67 2.83 11.05
N HIS A 30 8.88 3.38 10.14
CA HIS A 30 9.32 3.74 8.80
C HIS A 30 9.38 5.25 8.71
N SER A 31 10.59 5.80 8.63
CA SER A 31 10.82 7.25 8.47
C SER A 31 10.22 7.81 7.17
N LYS A 32 10.01 6.96 6.16
CA LYS A 32 9.28 7.26 4.92
C LYS A 32 8.41 6.05 4.55
N ARG A 33 7.18 6.28 4.12
CA ARG A 33 6.22 5.23 3.70
C ARG A 33 5.62 5.57 2.34
N GLY A 34 5.29 4.54 1.54
CA GLY A 34 4.58 4.68 0.27
C GLY A 34 5.29 5.66 -0.68
N LEU A 35 4.54 6.60 -1.26
CA LEU A 35 5.06 7.59 -2.21
C LEU A 35 6.18 8.48 -1.63
N GLN A 36 6.20 8.68 -0.31
CA GLN A 36 7.22 9.49 0.35
C GLN A 36 8.61 8.82 0.31
N ALA A 37 8.64 7.49 0.21
CA ALA A 37 9.85 6.69 0.09
C ALA A 37 10.29 6.48 -1.37
N SER A 38 9.43 6.81 -2.35
CA SER A 38 9.73 6.68 -3.77
C SER A 38 10.78 7.69 -4.24
N ASP A 39 11.35 7.43 -5.40
CA ASP A 39 12.23 8.35 -6.12
C ASP A 39 11.47 9.58 -6.65
N GLU A 40 12.21 10.61 -7.04
CA GLU A 40 11.65 11.89 -7.50
C GLU A 40 10.85 11.76 -8.81
N GLU A 41 11.21 10.84 -9.70
CA GLU A 41 10.48 10.63 -10.96
C GLU A 41 9.08 10.07 -10.68
N THR A 42 9.00 9.05 -9.84
CA THR A 42 7.74 8.46 -9.38
C THR A 42 6.85 9.49 -8.69
N LYS A 43 7.42 10.34 -7.82
CA LYS A 43 6.67 11.43 -7.17
C LYS A 43 6.09 12.41 -8.19
N ARG A 44 6.90 12.83 -9.17
CA ARG A 44 6.45 13.75 -10.24
C ARG A 44 5.33 13.13 -11.07
N ARG A 45 5.47 11.87 -11.47
CA ARG A 45 4.45 11.16 -12.25
C ARG A 45 3.11 11.08 -11.52
N VAL A 46 3.12 10.74 -10.23
CA VAL A 46 1.89 10.66 -9.43
C VAL A 46 1.25 12.03 -9.23
N ALA A 47 2.06 13.07 -8.95
CA ALA A 47 1.57 14.44 -8.83
C ALA A 47 0.89 14.93 -10.13
N GLN A 48 1.49 14.65 -11.29
CA GLN A 48 0.91 14.99 -12.59
C GLN A 48 -0.40 14.25 -12.85
N ALA A 49 -0.46 12.95 -12.54
CA ALA A 49 -1.67 12.16 -12.69
C ALA A 49 -2.82 12.69 -11.80
N GLY A 50 -2.51 13.04 -10.54
CA GLY A 50 -3.47 13.65 -9.62
C GLY A 50 -3.96 15.02 -10.11
N GLY A 51 -3.05 15.88 -10.59
CA GLY A 51 -3.41 17.18 -11.13
C GLY A 51 -4.33 17.09 -12.36
N ARG A 52 -4.08 16.13 -13.26
CA ARG A 52 -4.95 15.85 -14.42
C ARG A 52 -6.33 15.37 -14.00
N ALA A 53 -6.40 14.47 -13.02
CA ALA A 53 -7.68 13.96 -12.50
C ALA A 53 -8.54 15.08 -11.86
N SER A 54 -7.92 16.02 -11.14
CA SER A 54 -8.63 17.17 -10.57
C SER A 54 -9.16 18.14 -11.63
N HIS A 55 -8.55 18.19 -12.81
CA HIS A 55 -9.03 19.04 -13.92
C HIS A 55 -10.18 18.39 -14.71
N SER A 56 -10.37 17.08 -14.62
CA SER A 56 -11.41 16.34 -15.36
C SER A 56 -12.60 15.88 -14.49
N GLY A 57 -12.48 15.91 -13.16
CA GLY A 57 -13.52 15.51 -12.21
C GLY A 57 -14.17 16.70 -11.52
N GLY A 58 -15.36 17.09 -11.99
CA GLY A 58 -16.08 18.31 -11.62
C GLY A 58 -16.18 18.64 -10.12
N ARG A 59 -15.68 19.81 -9.76
CA ARG A 59 -16.32 20.71 -8.79
C ARG A 59 -16.40 22.07 -9.49
N PRO A 60 -17.60 22.63 -9.73
CA PRO A 60 -17.67 24.01 -10.19
C PRO A 60 -16.99 24.87 -9.12
N SER A 61 -16.00 25.66 -9.55
CA SER A 61 -15.46 26.72 -8.71
C SER A 61 -16.58 27.73 -8.49
N GLU A 62 -17.24 27.67 -7.34
CA GLU A 62 -18.09 28.75 -6.86
C GLU A 62 -17.20 29.99 -6.70
N LYS A 63 -17.59 31.06 -7.38
CA LYS A 63 -16.83 32.29 -7.59
C LYS A 63 -17.32 33.37 -6.64
#